data_AF-A0AAW5PLL8-F1
#
_entry.id   AF-A0AAW5PLL8-F1
#
_cell.length_a   1.000
_cell.length_b   1.000
_cell.length_c   1.000
_cell.angle_alpha   90.00
_cell.angle_beta   90.00
_cell.angle_gamma   90.00
#
_symmetry.space_group_name_H-M   'P 1'
#
loop_
_entity.id
_entity.type
_entity.pdbx_description
1 polymer ?
#
loop_
_entity_poly.entity_id
_entity_poly.type
_entity_poly.pdbx_seq_one_letter_code
_entity_poly.pdbx_strand_id
1 'polypeptide(L)'
;MSNLPSRPRRYLLPVLMSATTVFGLACWAILATEPGCLAAQGHWSSGSGQCHTRLCLLQGDCGERAAPIAGCAGLQPGDSRGKVYFHLGNPLPGAAEQARWPAHKASDGSIVADFDGERLTRLQCPDAR
;
A
#
# COMPACT_ATOMS: atom_id res chain seq x y z
N MET A 1 -11.30 22.82 57.60
CA MET A 1 -10.28 21.99 56.92
C MET A 1 -10.92 20.63 56.66
N SER A 2 -11.56 20.44 55.50
CA SER A 2 -11.01 19.90 54.24
C SER A 2 -11.34 18.42 54.13
N ASN A 3 -12.13 18.02 53.13
CA ASN A 3 -11.91 16.83 52.30
C ASN A 3 -12.93 16.79 51.16
N LEU A 4 -12.45 17.07 49.93
CA LEU A 4 -13.18 16.92 48.67
C LEU A 4 -12.90 15.52 48.10
N PRO A 5 -13.92 14.76 47.65
CA PRO A 5 -13.70 13.42 47.10
C PRO A 5 -13.11 13.48 45.68
N SER A 6 -11.90 12.97 45.52
CA SER A 6 -11.23 12.77 44.23
C SER A 6 -11.77 11.52 43.51
N ARG A 7 -12.56 11.69 42.46
CA ARG A 7 -12.84 10.62 41.48
C ARG A 7 -12.81 11.14 40.03
N PRO A 8 -11.62 11.26 39.39
CA PRO A 8 -11.53 11.61 37.96
C PRO A 8 -11.42 10.38 37.04
N ARG A 9 -11.50 9.15 37.56
CA ARG A 9 -11.09 7.94 36.82
C ARG A 9 -12.17 7.31 35.92
N ARG A 10 -13.45 7.70 36.05
CA ARG A 10 -14.58 7.06 35.33
C ARG A 10 -14.85 7.59 33.93
N TYR A 11 -14.39 8.80 33.59
CA TYR A 11 -14.66 9.41 32.28
C TYR A 11 -13.45 9.41 31.32
N LEU A 12 -12.26 9.06 31.80
CA LEU A 12 -11.04 9.05 30.97
C LEU A 12 -11.07 7.96 29.88
N LEU A 13 -11.57 6.76 30.21
CA LEU A 13 -11.68 5.63 29.27
C LEU A 13 -12.64 5.90 28.09
N PRO A 14 -13.89 6.35 28.30
CA PRO A 14 -14.79 6.62 27.17
C PRO A 14 -14.33 7.81 26.32
N VAL A 15 -13.67 8.82 26.91
CA VAL A 15 -13.11 9.98 26.17
C VAL A 15 -11.90 9.59 25.32
N LEU A 16 -11.04 8.68 25.79
CA LEU A 16 -9.92 8.16 24.99
C LEU A 16 -10.40 7.29 23.81
N MET A 17 -11.48 6.52 23.99
CA MET A 17 -12.08 5.73 22.90
C MET A 17 -12.79 6.58 21.86
N SER A 18 -13.41 7.70 22.24
CA SER A 18 -14.02 8.63 21.27
C SER A 18 -12.98 9.44 20.50
N ALA A 19 -11.88 9.86 21.13
CA ALA A 19 -10.81 10.59 20.44
C ALA A 19 -10.11 9.74 19.36
N THR A 20 -9.87 8.46 19.65
CA THR A 20 -9.23 7.53 18.69
C THR A 20 -10.13 7.19 17.51
N THR A 21 -11.44 7.05 17.72
CA THR A 21 -12.40 6.82 16.62
C THR A 21 -12.54 8.03 15.71
N VAL A 22 -12.63 9.25 16.26
CA VAL A 22 -12.69 10.49 15.47
C VAL A 22 -11.41 10.68 14.65
N PHE A 23 -10.25 10.46 15.26
CA PHE A 23 -8.97 10.55 14.55
C PHE A 23 -8.86 9.50 13.42
N GLY A 24 -9.29 8.26 13.70
CA GLY A 24 -9.34 7.20 12.70
C GLY A 24 -10.22 7.57 11.48
N LEU A 25 -11.41 8.10 11.72
CA LEU A 25 -12.33 8.55 10.65
C LEU A 25 -11.75 9.72 9.85
N ALA A 26 -11.12 10.69 10.53
CA ALA A 26 -10.49 11.83 9.86
C ALA A 26 -9.32 11.40 8.96
N CYS A 27 -8.44 10.52 9.45
CA CYS A 27 -7.36 9.95 8.65
C CYS A 27 -7.90 9.18 7.43
N TRP A 28 -8.98 8.41 7.61
CA TRP A 28 -9.60 7.65 6.53
C TRP A 28 -10.19 8.58 5.45
N ALA A 29 -10.86 9.66 5.86
CA ALA A 29 -11.42 10.65 4.94
C ALA A 29 -10.35 11.35 4.10
N ILE A 30 -9.15 11.60 4.65
CA ILE A 30 -8.02 12.17 3.89
C ILE A 30 -7.52 11.17 2.85
N LEU A 31 -7.28 9.92 3.26
CA LEU A 31 -6.81 8.86 2.35
C LEU A 31 -7.82 8.48 1.27
N ALA A 32 -9.11 8.75 1.48
CA ALA A 32 -10.17 8.56 0.50
C ALA A 32 -10.16 9.58 -0.65
N THR A 33 -9.17 10.48 -0.69
CA THR A 33 -8.98 11.44 -1.79
C THR A 33 -7.64 11.22 -2.47
N GLU A 34 -7.57 11.50 -3.77
CA GLU A 34 -6.32 11.42 -4.53
C GLU A 34 -5.20 12.30 -3.92
N PRO A 35 -5.44 13.59 -3.58
CA PRO A 35 -4.40 14.41 -2.97
C PRO A 35 -3.93 13.89 -1.61
N GLY A 36 -4.85 13.41 -0.77
CA GLY A 36 -4.49 12.83 0.52
C GLY A 36 -3.72 11.51 0.38
N CYS A 37 -4.05 10.71 -0.63
CA CYS A 37 -3.29 9.50 -0.95
C CYS A 37 -1.84 9.83 -1.33
N LEU A 38 -1.64 10.81 -2.21
CA LEU A 38 -0.31 11.26 -2.63
C LEU A 38 0.47 11.85 -1.45
N ALA A 39 -0.19 12.63 -0.58
CA ALA A 39 0.43 13.19 0.63
C ALA A 39 0.90 12.08 1.60
N ALA A 40 0.17 10.97 1.66
CA ALA A 40 0.55 9.78 2.42
C ALA A 40 1.60 8.90 1.71
N GLN A 41 2.16 9.35 0.58
CA GLN A 41 3.06 8.57 -0.29
C GLN A 41 2.44 7.24 -0.75
N GLY A 42 1.11 7.18 -0.82
CA GLY A 42 0.39 6.09 -1.46
C GLY A 42 0.31 6.29 -2.96
N HIS A 43 -0.35 5.35 -3.62
CA HIS A 43 -0.73 5.49 -5.02
C HIS A 43 -2.24 5.42 -5.18
N TRP A 44 -2.76 6.29 -6.04
CA TRP A 44 -4.19 6.40 -6.29
C TRP A 44 -4.58 5.55 -7.50
N SER A 45 -5.56 4.67 -7.31
CA SER A 45 -6.19 3.94 -8.39
C SER A 45 -7.46 4.67 -8.81
N SER A 46 -7.38 5.45 -9.90
CA SER A 46 -8.54 6.18 -10.42
C SER A 46 -9.69 5.26 -10.86
N GLY A 47 -9.39 4.00 -11.23
CA GLY A 47 -10.39 3.03 -11.66
C GLY A 47 -11.25 2.49 -10.51
N SER A 48 -10.67 2.33 -9.32
CA SER A 48 -11.38 1.84 -8.13
C SER A 48 -11.72 2.95 -7.11
N GLY A 49 -11.21 4.17 -7.31
CA GLY A 49 -11.40 5.28 -6.37
C GLY A 49 -10.75 5.02 -5.01
N GLN A 50 -9.64 4.28 -4.99
CA GLN A 50 -8.99 3.82 -3.77
C GLN A 50 -7.52 4.23 -3.72
N CYS A 51 -7.06 4.51 -2.49
CA CYS A 51 -5.65 4.71 -2.19
C CYS A 51 -5.04 3.40 -1.70
N HIS A 52 -3.97 2.94 -2.33
CA HIS A 52 -3.16 1.87 -1.76
C HIS A 52 -1.83 2.41 -1.26
N THR A 53 -1.41 1.90 -0.11
CA THR A 53 -0.19 2.31 0.60
C THR A 53 0.86 1.20 0.52
N ARG A 54 2.04 1.42 1.11
CA ARG A 54 3.09 0.38 1.20
C ARG A 54 2.67 -0.88 1.96
N LEU A 55 1.54 -0.85 2.68
CA LEU A 55 0.96 -2.01 3.38
C LEU A 55 0.01 -2.84 2.51
N CYS A 56 -0.14 -2.49 1.23
CA CYS A 56 -1.14 -3.08 0.35
C CYS A 56 -1.08 -4.61 0.25
N LEU A 57 0.13 -5.20 0.27
CA LEU A 57 0.29 -6.66 0.23
C LEU A 57 -0.34 -7.32 1.46
N LEU A 58 -0.21 -6.70 2.64
CA LEU A 58 -0.85 -7.18 3.86
C LEU A 58 -2.38 -7.00 3.81
N GLN A 59 -2.85 -5.97 3.11
CA GLN A 59 -4.26 -5.71 2.88
C GLN A 59 -4.87 -6.64 1.82
N GLY A 60 -4.04 -7.38 1.09
CA GLY A 60 -4.45 -8.32 0.04
C GLY A 60 -4.68 -7.69 -1.33
N ASP A 61 -4.48 -6.37 -1.48
CA ASP A 61 -4.71 -5.66 -2.73
C ASP A 61 -3.82 -4.42 -2.87
N CYS A 62 -2.90 -4.48 -3.84
CA CYS A 62 -2.02 -3.39 -4.26
C CYS A 62 -2.52 -2.62 -5.48
N GLY A 63 -3.72 -2.91 -5.96
CA GLY A 63 -4.34 -2.23 -7.09
C GLY A 63 -3.68 -2.55 -8.42
N GLU A 64 -4.38 -2.19 -9.50
CA GLU A 64 -3.88 -2.33 -10.87
C GLU A 64 -3.19 -1.05 -11.33
N ARG A 65 -1.99 -1.15 -11.90
CA ARG A 65 -1.29 -0.01 -12.50
C ARG A 65 -1.50 0.05 -14.00
N ALA A 66 -1.72 1.25 -14.53
CA ALA A 66 -1.84 1.45 -15.98
C ALA A 66 -0.52 1.21 -16.73
N ALA A 67 0.61 1.54 -16.09
CA ALA A 67 1.95 1.33 -16.60
C ALA A 67 2.88 0.82 -15.48
N PRO A 68 2.82 -0.48 -15.13
CA PRO A 68 3.69 -1.08 -14.12
C PRO A 68 5.19 -0.86 -14.39
N ILE A 69 5.60 -0.77 -15.66
CA ILE A 69 7.02 -0.58 -16.05
C ILE A 69 7.68 0.65 -15.42
N ALA A 70 6.91 1.72 -15.15
CA ALA A 70 7.42 2.92 -14.49
C ALA A 70 7.93 2.64 -13.06
N GLY A 71 7.44 1.57 -12.42
CA GLY A 71 7.88 1.13 -11.10
C GLY A 71 9.23 0.42 -11.10
N CYS A 72 9.69 -0.12 -12.24
CA CYS A 72 10.91 -0.92 -12.33
C CYS A 72 12.16 -0.17 -11.87
N ALA A 73 12.28 1.12 -12.21
CA ALA A 73 13.45 1.93 -11.85
C ALA A 73 13.65 2.11 -10.33
N GLY A 74 12.61 1.87 -9.53
CA GLY A 74 12.66 1.97 -8.06
C GLY A 74 12.95 0.65 -7.34
N LEU A 75 13.17 -0.44 -8.09
CA LEU A 75 13.27 -1.80 -7.57
C LEU A 75 14.64 -2.41 -7.83
N GLN A 76 15.13 -3.20 -6.88
CA GLN A 76 16.40 -3.90 -6.96
C GLN A 76 16.38 -5.21 -6.14
N PRO A 77 17.23 -6.20 -6.47
CA PRO A 77 17.37 -7.40 -5.65
C PRO A 77 17.59 -7.07 -4.16
N GLY A 78 16.95 -7.85 -3.29
CA GLY A 78 16.89 -7.65 -1.84
C GLY A 78 15.66 -6.85 -1.34
N ASP A 79 14.97 -6.15 -2.24
CA ASP A 79 13.72 -5.47 -1.92
C ASP A 79 12.65 -6.46 -1.43
N SER A 80 11.77 -6.00 -0.54
CA SER A 80 10.67 -6.83 -0.05
C SER A 80 9.60 -7.04 -1.13
N ARG A 81 8.92 -8.18 -1.08
CA ARG A 81 7.75 -8.45 -1.94
C ARG A 81 6.70 -7.35 -1.85
N GLY A 82 6.42 -6.86 -0.64
CA GLY A 82 5.51 -5.74 -0.43
C GLY A 82 5.93 -4.45 -1.16
N LYS A 83 7.23 -4.13 -1.19
CA LYS A 83 7.73 -2.99 -1.96
C LYS A 83 7.53 -3.22 -3.46
N VAL A 84 7.89 -4.40 -3.97
CA VAL A 84 7.70 -4.74 -5.39
C VAL A 84 6.25 -4.59 -5.81
N TYR A 85 5.32 -5.17 -5.05
CA TYR A 85 3.89 -5.12 -5.34
C TYR A 85 3.33 -3.69 -5.20
N PHE A 86 3.82 -2.89 -4.26
CA PHE A 86 3.44 -1.48 -4.18
C PHE A 86 3.86 -0.67 -5.43
N HIS A 87 5.04 -0.96 -5.99
CA HIS A 87 5.56 -0.27 -7.18
C HIS A 87 4.95 -0.76 -8.49
N LEU A 88 4.61 -2.05 -8.60
CA LEU A 88 4.12 -2.66 -9.85
C LEU A 88 2.60 -2.90 -9.86
N GLY A 89 1.94 -2.88 -8.70
CA GLY A 89 0.55 -3.28 -8.51
C GLY A 89 0.41 -4.78 -8.26
N ASN A 90 -0.81 -5.30 -8.43
CA ASN A 90 -1.09 -6.72 -8.35
C ASN A 90 -0.49 -7.47 -9.55
N PRO A 91 0.16 -8.62 -9.33
CA PRO A 91 0.62 -9.46 -10.43
C PRO A 91 -0.55 -10.22 -11.08
N LEU A 92 -0.28 -10.72 -12.28
CA LEU A 92 -1.09 -11.76 -12.90
C LEU A 92 -1.12 -13.01 -12.01
N PRO A 93 -2.22 -13.78 -12.02
CA PRO A 93 -2.29 -15.06 -11.30
C PRO A 93 -1.13 -16.00 -11.69
N GLY A 94 -0.51 -16.64 -10.72
CA GLY A 94 0.67 -17.47 -10.96
C GLY A 94 1.28 -18.07 -9.70
N ALA A 95 2.49 -18.60 -9.84
CA ALA A 95 3.24 -19.20 -8.75
C ALA A 95 3.72 -18.13 -7.74
N ALA A 96 3.77 -18.48 -6.45
CA ALA A 96 4.19 -17.53 -5.41
C ALA A 96 5.66 -17.08 -5.56
N GLU A 97 6.53 -17.98 -6.03
CA GLU A 97 7.98 -17.73 -6.18
C GLU A 97 8.31 -16.85 -7.39
N GLN A 98 7.39 -16.76 -8.37
CA GLN A 98 7.58 -15.95 -9.56
C GLN A 98 6.29 -15.18 -9.90
N ALA A 99 6.35 -13.86 -9.77
CA ALA A 99 5.25 -12.98 -10.10
C ALA A 99 5.48 -12.29 -11.45
N ARG A 100 4.39 -12.01 -12.16
CA ARG A 100 4.43 -11.40 -13.50
C ARG A 100 3.46 -10.25 -13.62
N TRP A 101 3.84 -9.21 -14.34
CA TRP A 101 2.96 -8.08 -14.65
C TRP A 101 3.04 -7.79 -16.16
N PRO A 102 1.96 -7.27 -16.77
CA PRO A 102 2.09 -6.61 -18.06
C PRO A 102 2.92 -5.32 -17.89
N ALA A 103 3.76 -4.98 -18.87
CA ALA A 103 4.53 -3.73 -18.83
C ALA A 103 3.60 -2.49 -18.94
N HIS A 104 2.55 -2.62 -19.74
CA HIS A 104 1.46 -1.65 -19.94
C HIS A 104 0.13 -2.38 -20.15
N LYS A 105 -1.00 -1.71 -19.94
CA LYS A 105 -2.35 -2.27 -20.14
C LYS A 105 -2.65 -2.90 -21.52
N ALA A 106 -1.84 -2.65 -22.55
CA ALA A 106 -2.04 -3.16 -23.92
C ALA A 106 -0.73 -3.58 -24.62
N SER A 107 0.31 -3.93 -23.86
CA SER A 107 1.63 -4.30 -24.40
C SER A 107 1.91 -5.79 -24.23
N ASP A 108 2.65 -6.36 -25.20
CA ASP A 108 3.19 -7.73 -25.12
C ASP A 108 4.41 -7.85 -24.18
N GLY A 109 4.94 -6.72 -23.70
CA GLY A 109 6.03 -6.70 -22.74
C GLY A 109 5.57 -7.21 -21.38
N SER A 110 6.38 -8.06 -20.75
CA SER A 110 6.11 -8.58 -19.41
C SER A 110 7.25 -8.25 -18.46
N ILE A 111 6.90 -7.90 -17.22
CA ILE A 111 7.82 -7.76 -16.10
C ILE A 111 7.76 -9.06 -15.32
N VAL A 112 8.92 -9.61 -14.97
CA VAL A 112 9.03 -10.86 -14.20
C VAL A 112 9.88 -10.61 -12.96
N ALA A 113 9.34 -10.98 -11.80
CA ALA A 113 10.05 -10.92 -10.52
C ALA A 113 10.14 -12.32 -9.92
N ASP A 114 11.35 -12.76 -9.61
CA ASP A 114 11.61 -14.00 -8.86
C ASP A 114 11.86 -13.65 -7.38
N PHE A 115 11.30 -14.44 -6.48
CA PHE A 115 11.37 -14.26 -5.04
C PHE A 115 11.94 -15.49 -4.35
N ASP A 116 12.76 -15.27 -3.32
CA ASP A 116 13.09 -16.26 -2.29
C ASP A 116 12.45 -15.79 -0.98
N GLY A 117 11.40 -16.50 -0.56
CA GLY A 117 10.52 -16.04 0.51
C GLY A 117 9.92 -14.66 0.21
N GLU A 118 10.26 -13.67 1.03
CA GLU A 118 9.75 -12.30 0.92
C GLU A 118 10.73 -11.33 0.23
N ARG A 119 11.80 -11.85 -0.39
CA ARG A 119 12.87 -11.04 -0.96
C ARG A 119 12.98 -11.23 -2.47
N LEU A 120 13.06 -10.11 -3.18
CA LEU A 120 13.31 -10.10 -4.62
C LEU A 120 14.73 -10.61 -4.89
N THR A 121 14.87 -11.65 -5.70
CA THR A 121 16.19 -12.18 -6.09
C THR A 121 16.57 -11.77 -7.50
N ARG A 122 15.58 -11.63 -8.38
CA ARG A 122 15.75 -11.18 -9.76
C ARG A 122 14.56 -10.37 -10.22
N LEU A 123 14.82 -9.30 -10.98
CA LEU A 123 13.81 -8.52 -11.67
C LEU A 123 14.20 -8.40 -13.14
N GLN A 124 13.25 -8.72 -14.02
CA GLN A 124 13.36 -8.56 -15.45
C GLN A 124 12.29 -7.57 -15.89
N CYS A 125 12.72 -6.40 -16.37
CA CYS A 125 11.84 -5.41 -16.97
C CYS A 125 12.22 -5.26 -18.45
N PRO A 126 11.24 -5.18 -19.36
CA PRO A 126 11.53 -4.90 -20.75
C PRO A 126 12.11 -3.49 -20.88
N ASP A 127 12.97 -3.26 -21.87
CA ASP A 127 13.47 -1.92 -22.16
C ASP A 127 12.28 -1.01 -22.52
N ALA A 128 12.12 0.08 -21.78
CA ALA A 128 11.18 1.14 -22.11
C ALA A 128 11.71 1.83 -23.38
N ARG A 129 11.33 1.32 -24.55
CA ARG A 129 11.69 1.91 -25.85
C ARG A 129 10.90 3.19 -26.09
#